data_AF-A0A2D8ESA8-F1
#
_entry.id   AF-A0A2D8ESA8-F1
#
_cell.length_a   1.000
_cell.length_b   1.000
_cell.length_c   1.000
_cell.angle_alpha   90.00
_cell.angle_beta   90.00
_cell.angle_gamma   90.00
#
_symmetry.space_group_name_H-M   'P 1'
#
loop_
_entity.id
_entity.type
_entity.pdbx_description
1 polymer ?
#
loop_
_entity_poly.entity_id
_entity_poly.type
_entity_poly.pdbx_seq_one_letter_code
_entity_poly.pdbx_strand_id
1 'polypeptide(L)'
;MGFLDNSGDIILDAVLTDAGRMRLAKGDGSFNITKFALADDEIDYGLYDKNHPSGSAYYDINILQTPVLESFTNNMSSMKSRLLSYSDNGLLYLPVILTNTNMQAFASGLNSYIVLADDKTVRHFTSDASAPVNTLADGILNGDRPNLGAHYVVADQGLDTVELSADQTLNEYDENLVENSYFVQLDNRLAGLFPLGAKGGSAVPISSIDDDQIATYIVSSNDDTNGTIVSDAVGESVIRGPLGTRVQFKIASSLNLKTSTFLFDQLGSSGTVAIQSGGTSLGAGAYKFIDSTVRISGVATGYTLDIPLRFVKKN
;
A
#
# COMPACT_ATOMS: atom_id res chain seq x y z
N MET A 1 -21.52 0.05 -2.50
CA MET A 1 -22.89 -0.39 -2.12
C MET A 1 -23.70 0.88 -2.00
N GLY A 2 -24.80 1.02 -2.73
CA GLY A 2 -25.63 2.23 -2.67
C GLY A 2 -26.78 2.08 -1.66
N PHE A 3 -27.10 3.14 -0.91
CA PHE A 3 -28.21 3.19 0.03
C PHE A 3 -29.34 4.07 -0.53
N LEU A 4 -30.57 3.56 -0.50
CA LEU A 4 -31.79 4.30 -0.80
C LEU A 4 -32.79 4.08 0.34
N ASP A 5 -33.10 5.13 1.11
CA ASP A 5 -34.13 5.07 2.15
C ASP A 5 -35.52 5.14 1.50
N ASN A 6 -36.30 4.07 1.66
CA ASN A 6 -37.68 4.00 1.22
C ASN A 6 -38.57 3.46 2.36
N SER A 7 -38.68 4.23 3.46
CA SER A 7 -39.77 4.15 4.45
C SER A 7 -40.20 2.72 4.83
N GLY A 8 -39.29 1.98 5.47
CA GLY A 8 -39.58 0.71 6.16
C GLY A 8 -38.78 -0.49 5.68
N ASP A 9 -38.38 -0.50 4.40
CA ASP A 9 -37.54 -1.54 3.80
C ASP A 9 -36.20 -0.96 3.36
N ILE A 10 -35.10 -1.61 3.76
CA ILE A 10 -33.75 -1.28 3.31
C ILE A 10 -33.44 -2.14 2.09
N ILE A 11 -33.29 -1.52 0.93
CA ILE A 11 -32.85 -2.18 -0.30
C ILE A 11 -31.35 -2.01 -0.43
N LEU A 12 -30.62 -3.12 -0.46
CA LEU A 12 -29.17 -3.13 -0.67
C LEU A 12 -28.87 -3.61 -2.09
N ASP A 13 -28.23 -2.76 -2.89
CA ASP A 13 -27.63 -3.17 -4.16
C ASP A 13 -26.14 -3.52 -3.94
N ALA A 14 -25.80 -4.76 -4.28
CA ALA A 14 -24.46 -5.32 -4.05
C ALA A 14 -24.06 -6.29 -5.17
N VAL A 15 -22.88 -6.07 -5.72
CA VAL A 15 -22.23 -7.00 -6.65
C VAL A 15 -21.31 -7.94 -5.87
N LEU A 16 -21.54 -9.25 -5.98
CA LEU A 16 -20.70 -10.27 -5.38
C LEU A 16 -19.46 -10.55 -6.24
N THR A 17 -18.33 -10.85 -5.61
CA THR A 17 -17.14 -11.43 -6.28
C THR A 17 -17.46 -12.80 -6.89
N ASP A 18 -16.55 -13.34 -7.70
CA ASP A 18 -16.75 -14.67 -8.30
C ASP A 18 -16.95 -15.76 -7.24
N ALA A 19 -16.17 -15.70 -6.16
CA ALA A 19 -16.32 -16.60 -5.03
C ALA A 19 -17.68 -16.43 -4.32
N GLY A 20 -18.15 -15.20 -4.19
CA GLY A 20 -19.48 -14.90 -3.64
C GLY A 20 -20.60 -15.46 -4.51
N ARG A 21 -20.56 -15.23 -5.83
CA ARG A 21 -21.51 -15.78 -6.80
C ARG A 21 -21.52 -17.30 -6.80
N MET A 22 -20.35 -17.94 -6.74
CA MET A 22 -20.24 -19.39 -6.64
C MET A 22 -20.92 -19.93 -5.38
N ARG A 23 -20.73 -19.29 -4.22
CA ARG A 23 -21.37 -19.72 -2.97
C ARG A 23 -22.88 -19.52 -2.99
N LEU A 24 -23.36 -18.40 -3.53
CA LEU A 24 -24.79 -18.15 -3.70
C LEU A 24 -25.44 -19.17 -4.67
N ALA A 25 -24.76 -19.49 -5.78
CA ALA A 25 -25.25 -20.42 -6.80
C ALA A 25 -25.34 -21.87 -6.33
N LYS A 26 -24.68 -22.25 -5.23
CA LYS A 26 -24.80 -23.61 -4.65
C LYS A 26 -26.20 -23.90 -4.12
N GLY A 27 -26.97 -22.89 -3.72
CA GLY A 27 -28.36 -23.04 -3.28
C GLY A 27 -28.56 -23.94 -2.05
N ASP A 28 -27.49 -24.21 -1.29
CA ASP A 28 -27.47 -25.11 -0.12
C ASP A 28 -27.73 -24.37 1.21
N GLY A 29 -28.02 -23.07 1.16
CA GLY A 29 -28.21 -22.22 2.33
C GLY A 29 -26.92 -21.89 3.10
N SER A 30 -25.75 -22.28 2.59
CA SER A 30 -24.46 -22.00 3.24
C SER A 30 -24.01 -20.54 3.10
N PHE A 31 -24.56 -19.80 2.13
CA PHE A 31 -24.22 -18.41 1.90
C PHE A 31 -24.83 -17.50 2.98
N ASN A 32 -23.97 -16.96 3.85
CA ASN A 32 -24.35 -15.99 4.87
C ASN A 32 -23.32 -14.85 4.89
N ILE A 33 -23.80 -13.62 4.90
CA ILE A 33 -22.96 -12.42 5.11
C ILE A 33 -22.76 -12.27 6.61
N THR A 34 -21.57 -12.62 7.10
CA THR A 34 -21.24 -12.60 8.55
C THR A 34 -20.48 -11.36 8.99
N LYS A 35 -19.86 -10.65 8.04
CA LYS A 35 -19.08 -9.45 8.27
C LYS A 35 -19.30 -8.47 7.11
N PHE A 36 -19.39 -7.20 7.44
CA PHE A 36 -19.44 -6.11 6.49
C PHE A 36 -18.62 -4.94 7.04
N ALA A 37 -18.18 -4.06 6.14
CA ALA A 37 -17.59 -2.78 6.48
C ALA A 37 -18.33 -1.70 5.69
N LEU A 38 -18.46 -0.52 6.29
CA LEU A 38 -19.04 0.66 5.64
C LEU A 38 -17.91 1.63 5.31
N ALA A 39 -18.10 2.49 4.30
CA ALA A 39 -17.17 3.54 3.92
C ALA A 39 -17.97 4.68 3.27
N ASP A 40 -17.44 5.89 3.32
CA ASP A 40 -18.03 7.13 2.80
C ASP A 40 -17.12 7.83 1.77
N ASP A 41 -16.13 7.12 1.21
CA ASP A 41 -15.15 7.64 0.23
C ASP A 41 -15.77 8.29 -1.03
N GLU A 42 -17.04 8.04 -1.33
CA GLU A 42 -17.76 8.62 -2.47
C GLU A 42 -18.33 10.02 -2.15
N ILE A 43 -18.36 10.42 -0.88
CA ILE A 43 -18.93 11.69 -0.43
C ILE A 43 -17.82 12.72 -0.19
N ASP A 44 -17.82 13.79 -0.99
CA ASP A 44 -16.96 14.95 -0.73
C ASP A 44 -17.62 15.91 0.27
N TYR A 45 -17.27 15.76 1.55
CA TYR A 45 -17.73 16.64 2.62
C TYR A 45 -17.26 18.10 2.47
N GLY A 46 -16.25 18.38 1.63
CA GLY A 46 -15.79 19.73 1.32
C GLY A 46 -16.80 20.56 0.51
N LEU A 47 -17.77 19.91 -0.12
CA LEU A 47 -18.87 20.58 -0.83
C LEU A 47 -19.94 21.17 0.11
N TYR A 48 -19.79 20.97 1.42
CA TYR A 48 -20.69 21.52 2.42
C TYR A 48 -20.46 23.03 2.61
N ASP A 49 -21.38 23.86 2.10
CA ASP A 49 -21.29 25.32 2.14
C ASP A 49 -22.12 25.91 3.30
N LYS A 50 -21.46 26.19 4.42
CA LYS A 50 -22.07 26.86 5.59
C LYS A 50 -22.55 28.29 5.33
N ASN A 51 -22.13 28.90 4.22
CA ASN A 51 -22.45 30.28 3.88
C ASN A 51 -23.43 30.39 2.71
N HIS A 52 -24.10 29.30 2.34
CA HIS A 52 -24.98 29.29 1.18
C HIS A 52 -26.07 30.38 1.30
N PRO A 53 -26.22 31.29 0.31
CA PRO A 53 -27.10 32.45 0.41
C PRO A 53 -28.58 32.12 0.68
N SER A 54 -29.01 30.93 0.24
CA SER A 54 -30.38 30.43 0.40
C SER A 54 -30.69 29.84 1.79
N GLY A 55 -29.74 29.88 2.73
CA GLY A 55 -29.90 29.43 4.10
C GLY A 55 -29.57 27.95 4.33
N SER A 56 -29.71 27.50 5.59
CA SER A 56 -29.19 26.22 6.08
C SER A 56 -29.75 24.97 5.42
N ALA A 57 -30.90 25.08 4.75
CA ALA A 57 -31.51 23.98 3.99
C ALA A 57 -30.76 23.64 2.69
N TYR A 58 -29.78 24.46 2.30
CA TYR A 58 -29.01 24.30 1.06
C TYR A 58 -27.52 24.07 1.31
N TYR A 59 -27.08 23.94 2.56
CA TYR A 59 -25.67 23.78 2.88
C TYR A 59 -25.10 22.45 2.36
N ASP A 60 -25.95 21.44 2.24
CA ASP A 60 -25.63 20.08 1.80
C ASP A 60 -26.19 19.74 0.41
N ILE A 61 -26.79 20.69 -0.30
CA ILE A 61 -27.50 20.41 -1.57
C ILE A 61 -26.59 19.75 -2.61
N ASN A 62 -25.33 20.19 -2.69
CA ASN A 62 -24.36 19.63 -3.63
C ASN A 62 -23.99 18.19 -3.25
N ILE A 63 -23.91 17.88 -1.95
CA ILE A 63 -23.63 16.53 -1.45
C ILE A 63 -24.83 15.61 -1.70
N LEU A 64 -26.05 16.09 -1.50
CA LEU A 64 -27.25 15.29 -1.77
C LEU A 64 -27.47 15.02 -3.27
N GLN A 65 -26.89 15.86 -4.13
CA GLN A 65 -26.96 15.72 -5.58
C GLN A 65 -25.77 14.95 -6.18
N THR A 66 -24.73 14.61 -5.41
CA THR A 66 -23.65 13.77 -5.94
C THR A 66 -24.18 12.38 -6.26
N PRO A 67 -24.01 11.89 -7.51
CA PRO A 67 -24.44 10.56 -7.87
C PRO A 67 -23.58 9.52 -7.17
N VAL A 68 -24.22 8.58 -6.48
CA VAL A 68 -23.58 7.37 -5.94
C VAL A 68 -23.38 6.40 -7.10
N LEU A 69 -22.15 5.90 -7.28
CA LEU A 69 -21.81 5.02 -8.39
C LEU A 69 -22.18 3.56 -8.06
N GLU A 70 -22.25 2.72 -9.09
CA GLU A 70 -22.50 1.28 -8.90
C GLU A 70 -21.39 0.62 -8.07
N SER A 71 -21.73 -0.45 -7.34
CA SER A 71 -20.72 -1.16 -6.56
C SER A 71 -19.77 -1.94 -7.47
N PHE A 72 -18.48 -1.65 -7.38
CA PHE A 72 -17.43 -2.42 -8.06
C PHE A 72 -16.92 -3.57 -7.18
N THR A 73 -16.53 -4.68 -7.80
CA THR A 73 -15.91 -5.83 -7.11
C THR A 73 -14.43 -5.63 -6.80
N ASN A 74 -13.79 -4.58 -7.33
CA ASN A 74 -12.38 -4.30 -7.10
C ASN A 74 -12.19 -3.50 -5.80
N ASN A 75 -11.80 -4.21 -4.74
CA ASN A 75 -11.57 -3.66 -3.40
C ASN A 75 -10.36 -2.72 -3.30
N MET A 76 -9.48 -2.68 -4.31
CA MET A 76 -8.37 -1.71 -4.33
C MET A 76 -8.85 -0.33 -4.75
N SER A 77 -9.87 -0.29 -5.62
CA SER A 77 -10.49 0.94 -6.11
C SER A 77 -11.69 1.40 -5.29
N SER A 78 -12.40 0.48 -4.63
CA SER A 78 -13.55 0.79 -3.76
C SER A 78 -13.15 0.74 -2.28
N MET A 79 -13.70 1.67 -1.47
CA MET A 79 -13.53 1.73 -0.01
C MET A 79 -12.07 1.78 0.49
N LYS A 80 -11.42 2.93 0.35
CA LYS A 80 -10.07 3.22 0.87
C LYS A 80 -10.08 3.44 2.38
N SER A 81 -11.06 4.21 2.89
CA SER A 81 -11.28 4.42 4.33
C SER A 81 -12.52 3.67 4.79
N ARG A 82 -12.30 2.57 5.53
CA ARG A 82 -13.38 1.83 6.16
C ARG A 82 -13.75 2.50 7.47
N LEU A 83 -15.04 2.48 7.81
CA LEU A 83 -15.53 2.87 9.11
C LEU A 83 -15.01 1.88 10.15
N LEU A 84 -14.30 2.42 11.15
CA LEU A 84 -13.70 1.67 12.23
C LEU A 84 -14.40 2.03 13.54
N SER A 85 -14.60 1.02 14.37
CA SER A 85 -15.17 1.18 15.71
C SER A 85 -14.06 1.06 16.74
N TYR A 86 -13.78 2.15 17.45
CA TYR A 86 -12.90 2.15 18.60
C TYR A 86 -13.74 1.97 19.87
N SER A 87 -13.25 1.17 20.81
CA SER A 87 -13.94 0.95 22.09
C SER A 87 -13.72 2.09 23.09
N ASP A 88 -12.67 2.89 22.90
CA ASP A 88 -12.37 4.04 23.75
C ASP A 88 -12.98 5.32 23.18
N ASN A 89 -13.75 6.03 23.99
CA ASN A 89 -14.38 7.31 23.64
C ASN A 89 -13.50 8.52 24.02
N GLY A 90 -12.34 8.30 24.66
CA GLY A 90 -11.39 9.32 25.07
C GLY A 90 -10.28 9.62 24.05
N LEU A 91 -10.27 8.93 22.90
CA LEU A 91 -9.27 9.08 21.85
C LEU A 91 -9.31 10.48 21.23
N LEU A 92 -8.23 11.24 21.43
CA LEU A 92 -8.04 12.56 20.80
C LEU A 92 -7.24 12.49 19.49
N TYR A 93 -6.33 11.52 19.37
CA TYR A 93 -5.48 11.35 18.20
C TYR A 93 -5.57 9.92 17.66
N LEU A 94 -5.59 9.79 16.33
CA LEU A 94 -5.49 8.51 15.65
C LEU A 94 -4.09 8.35 15.03
N PRO A 95 -3.47 7.16 15.14
CA PRO A 95 -2.22 6.88 14.45
C PRO A 95 -2.38 6.91 12.95
N VAL A 96 -1.31 7.35 12.30
CA VAL A 96 -1.14 7.32 10.85
C VAL A 96 0.04 6.42 10.51
N ILE A 97 0.04 5.86 9.30
CA ILE A 97 1.18 5.15 8.74
C ILE A 97 1.73 6.00 7.60
N LEU A 98 3.00 6.41 7.68
CA LEU A 98 3.64 7.24 6.67
C LEU A 98 4.89 6.55 6.12
N THR A 99 5.14 6.69 4.81
CA THR A 99 6.39 6.22 4.20
C THR A 99 7.57 6.99 4.75
N ASN A 100 8.61 6.28 5.20
CA ASN A 100 9.78 6.89 5.76
C ASN A 100 10.81 7.26 4.68
N THR A 101 10.69 8.48 4.18
CA THR A 101 11.61 9.05 3.18
C THR A 101 12.94 9.55 3.74
N ASN A 102 13.06 9.67 5.07
CA ASN A 102 14.32 10.04 5.73
C ASN A 102 15.31 8.86 5.72
N MET A 103 14.82 7.64 5.94
CA MET A 103 15.63 6.42 5.83
C MET A 103 15.78 5.92 4.39
N GLN A 104 14.71 5.98 3.60
CA GLN A 104 14.67 5.47 2.24
C GLN A 104 13.91 6.45 1.35
N ALA A 105 14.63 7.42 0.78
CA ALA A 105 14.06 8.43 -0.10
C ALA A 105 13.49 7.80 -1.40
N PHE A 106 12.52 8.50 -2.00
CA PHE A 106 12.03 8.15 -3.34
C PHE A 106 13.08 8.44 -4.41
N ALA A 107 12.90 7.83 -5.59
CA ALA A 107 13.84 8.01 -6.69
C ALA A 107 13.89 9.48 -7.15
N SER A 108 15.08 10.01 -7.42
CA SER A 108 15.23 11.42 -7.82
C SER A 108 14.37 11.75 -9.05
N GLY A 109 13.50 12.76 -8.92
CA GLY A 109 12.61 13.19 -10.01
C GLY A 109 11.32 12.37 -10.15
N LEU A 110 11.09 11.38 -9.28
CA LEU A 110 9.85 10.59 -9.22
C LEU A 110 9.41 10.42 -7.76
N ASN A 111 8.15 10.73 -7.44
CA ASN A 111 7.59 10.47 -6.11
C ASN A 111 7.20 8.99 -5.93
N SER A 112 8.08 8.06 -6.33
CA SER A 112 7.84 6.62 -6.30
C SER A 112 9.12 5.81 -6.14
N TYR A 113 8.97 4.56 -5.69
CA TYR A 113 10.08 3.60 -5.68
C TYR A 113 10.21 2.93 -7.05
N ILE A 114 11.44 2.81 -7.55
CA ILE A 114 11.74 2.13 -8.81
C ILE A 114 12.21 0.72 -8.51
N VAL A 115 11.57 -0.29 -9.07
CA VAL A 115 12.00 -1.69 -8.96
C VAL A 115 12.62 -2.13 -10.28
N LEU A 116 13.92 -2.44 -10.28
CA LEU A 116 14.61 -2.96 -11.44
C LEU A 116 14.21 -4.41 -11.69
N ALA A 117 13.63 -4.69 -12.86
CA ALA A 117 12.96 -5.96 -13.12
C ALA A 117 13.91 -7.11 -13.42
N ASP A 118 15.09 -6.85 -14.01
CA ASP A 118 16.00 -7.88 -14.51
C ASP A 118 17.48 -7.62 -14.20
N ASP A 119 18.31 -8.67 -14.28
CA ASP A 119 19.77 -8.56 -14.05
C ASP A 119 20.45 -7.59 -15.05
N LYS A 120 19.94 -7.47 -16.27
CA LYS A 120 20.50 -6.55 -17.29
C LYS A 120 20.28 -5.08 -16.94
N THR A 121 19.11 -4.70 -16.42
CA THR A 121 18.88 -3.34 -15.91
C THR A 121 19.74 -3.06 -14.70
N VAL A 122 19.83 -4.01 -13.77
CA VAL A 122 20.65 -3.87 -12.57
C VAL A 122 22.11 -3.63 -12.96
N ARG A 123 22.68 -4.46 -13.85
CA ARG A 123 24.06 -4.30 -14.36
C ARG A 123 24.28 -3.05 -15.20
N HIS A 124 23.24 -2.40 -15.69
CA HIS A 124 23.41 -1.12 -16.35
C HIS A 124 23.79 -0.02 -15.36
N PHE A 125 23.27 -0.13 -14.14
CA PHE A 125 23.51 0.82 -13.06
C PHE A 125 24.64 0.39 -12.12
N THR A 126 25.07 -0.87 -12.19
CA THR A 126 26.16 -1.40 -11.36
C THR A 126 27.32 -1.85 -12.24
N SER A 127 28.52 -1.30 -11.99
CA SER A 127 29.73 -1.61 -12.77
C SER A 127 30.38 -2.95 -12.41
N ASP A 128 29.85 -3.68 -11.43
CA ASP A 128 30.35 -4.98 -11.00
C ASP A 128 29.18 -5.94 -10.72
N ALA A 129 29.07 -7.01 -11.52
CA ALA A 129 28.04 -8.03 -11.39
C ALA A 129 28.29 -9.00 -10.21
N SER A 130 29.42 -8.86 -9.51
CA SER A 130 29.87 -9.76 -8.43
C SER A 130 30.00 -9.07 -7.07
N ALA A 131 29.72 -7.77 -6.97
CA ALA A 131 29.75 -7.05 -5.70
C ALA A 131 28.54 -7.45 -4.81
N PRO A 132 28.76 -7.75 -3.52
CA PRO A 132 27.71 -8.23 -2.62
C PRO A 132 26.67 -7.16 -2.23
N VAL A 133 26.83 -5.92 -2.65
CA VAL A 133 25.89 -4.82 -2.45
C VAL A 133 25.86 -3.97 -3.72
N ASN A 134 24.70 -3.89 -4.37
CA ASN A 134 24.49 -2.98 -5.49
C ASN A 134 24.38 -1.55 -4.93
N THR A 135 25.38 -0.70 -5.19
CA THR A 135 25.32 0.75 -4.90
C THR A 135 24.38 1.42 -5.90
N LEU A 136 23.08 1.26 -5.68
CA LEU A 136 22.04 1.96 -6.42
C LEU A 136 21.82 3.33 -5.78
N ALA A 137 21.23 4.27 -6.53
CA ALA A 137 20.77 5.53 -5.95
C ALA A 137 19.51 5.33 -5.12
N ASP A 138 19.25 6.28 -4.24
CA ASP A 138 18.10 6.27 -3.35
C ASP A 138 16.79 6.07 -4.13
N GLY A 139 15.89 5.26 -3.56
CA GLY A 139 14.61 4.93 -4.15
C GLY A 139 14.64 3.89 -5.26
N ILE A 140 15.81 3.34 -5.61
CA ILE A 140 15.96 2.28 -6.61
C ILE A 140 16.18 0.92 -5.91
N LEU A 141 15.20 0.04 -6.04
CA LEU A 141 15.15 -1.31 -5.49
C LEU A 141 15.63 -2.34 -6.52
N ASN A 142 16.38 -3.33 -6.06
CA ASN A 142 16.77 -4.48 -6.88
C ASN A 142 15.69 -5.56 -6.84
N GLY A 143 14.85 -5.63 -7.88
CA GLY A 143 13.80 -6.63 -7.99
C GLY A 143 14.28 -8.02 -8.44
N ASP A 144 15.42 -8.11 -9.14
CA ASP A 144 15.96 -9.41 -9.59
C ASP A 144 16.52 -10.22 -8.41
N ARG A 145 17.35 -9.58 -7.58
CA ARG A 145 17.93 -10.19 -6.38
C ARG A 145 17.79 -9.22 -5.18
N PRO A 146 16.64 -9.22 -4.48
CA PRO A 146 16.39 -8.30 -3.37
C PRO A 146 17.41 -8.45 -2.22
N ASN A 147 17.97 -9.65 -2.04
CA ASN A 147 18.99 -9.93 -1.02
C ASN A 147 20.29 -9.11 -1.21
N LEU A 148 20.56 -8.66 -2.44
CA LEU A 148 21.77 -7.88 -2.78
C LEU A 148 21.51 -6.37 -2.87
N GLY A 149 20.24 -5.95 -2.79
CA GLY A 149 19.87 -4.53 -2.77
C GLY A 149 20.04 -3.93 -1.37
N ALA A 150 20.64 -2.74 -1.29
CA ALA A 150 20.73 -1.99 -0.03
C ALA A 150 19.39 -1.33 0.34
N HIS A 151 18.60 -0.91 -0.65
CA HIS A 151 17.35 -0.19 -0.46
C HIS A 151 16.15 -1.12 -0.24
N TYR A 152 15.17 -0.62 0.50
CA TYR A 152 13.93 -1.29 0.88
C TYR A 152 12.82 -0.26 1.09
N VAL A 153 11.58 -0.72 1.18
CA VAL A 153 10.43 0.13 1.51
C VAL A 153 10.28 0.16 3.02
N VAL A 154 10.07 1.35 3.59
CA VAL A 154 9.85 1.55 5.03
C VAL A 154 8.61 2.41 5.22
N ALA A 155 7.73 1.97 6.12
CA ALA A 155 6.61 2.76 6.59
C ALA A 155 6.57 2.75 8.12
N ASP A 156 6.43 3.92 8.71
CA ASP A 156 6.40 4.12 10.16
C ASP A 156 4.97 4.38 10.60
N GLN A 157 4.58 3.76 11.70
CA GLN A 157 3.35 4.08 12.41
C GLN A 157 3.63 5.09 13.53
N GLY A 158 2.72 6.04 13.74
CA GLY A 158 2.79 6.94 14.89
C GLY A 158 1.77 8.07 14.81
N LEU A 159 1.87 9.03 15.72
CA LEU A 159 1.04 10.24 15.73
C LEU A 159 1.78 11.38 15.04
N ASP A 160 1.27 11.88 13.91
CA ASP A 160 1.86 13.06 13.25
C ASP A 160 1.36 14.36 13.89
N THR A 161 1.83 14.63 15.11
CA THR A 161 1.52 15.87 15.84
C THR A 161 2.77 16.50 16.39
N VAL A 162 2.73 17.83 16.57
CA VAL A 162 3.81 18.59 17.23
C VAL A 162 3.52 18.84 18.71
N GLU A 163 2.35 18.43 19.18
CA GLU A 163 1.87 18.64 20.55
C GLU A 163 2.42 17.59 21.52
N LEU A 164 2.87 16.45 20.99
CA LEU A 164 3.48 15.35 21.74
C LEU A 164 4.92 15.16 21.28
N SER A 165 5.81 14.77 22.21
CA SER A 165 7.23 14.56 21.90
C SER A 165 7.45 13.28 21.09
N ALA A 166 8.32 13.33 20.09
CA ALA A 166 8.76 12.17 19.31
C ALA A 166 9.61 11.16 20.10
N ASP A 167 10.12 11.55 21.28
CA ASP A 167 10.91 10.67 22.14
C ASP A 167 10.04 9.67 22.92
N GLN A 168 8.73 9.89 22.97
CA GLN A 168 7.78 8.98 23.61
C GLN A 168 7.30 7.93 22.59
N THR A 169 7.06 6.71 23.05
CA THR A 169 6.53 5.64 22.19
C THR A 169 5.01 5.62 22.24
N LEU A 170 4.37 5.20 21.16
CA LEU A 170 2.91 5.05 21.10
C LEU A 170 2.39 4.05 22.16
N ASN A 171 3.22 3.06 22.50
CA ASN A 171 2.95 2.07 23.54
C ASN A 171 2.80 2.69 24.94
N GLU A 172 3.46 3.82 25.21
CA GLU A 172 3.29 4.54 26.49
C GLU A 172 1.94 5.28 26.60
N TYR A 173 1.28 5.57 25.48
CA TYR A 173 0.00 6.29 25.45
C TYR A 173 -1.19 5.33 25.39
N ASP A 174 -1.20 4.40 24.43
CA ASP A 174 -2.25 3.39 24.30
C ASP A 174 -1.72 2.17 23.52
N GLU A 175 -1.62 1.03 24.21
CA GLU A 175 -1.20 -0.25 23.64
C GLU A 175 -2.15 -0.73 22.52
N ASN A 176 -3.43 -0.36 22.56
CA ASN A 176 -4.42 -0.79 21.56
C ASN A 176 -4.26 -0.07 20.22
N LEU A 177 -3.57 1.07 20.21
CA LEU A 177 -3.29 1.84 19.00
C LEU A 177 -2.03 1.36 18.28
N VAL A 178 -1.22 0.51 18.90
CA VAL A 178 0.02 -0.01 18.31
C VAL A 178 -0.30 -1.15 17.34
N GLU A 179 0.25 -1.09 16.13
CA GLU A 179 0.09 -2.17 15.15
C GLU A 179 1.03 -3.33 15.44
N ASN A 180 0.45 -4.48 15.77
CA ASN A 180 1.19 -5.75 15.90
C ASN A 180 1.19 -6.58 14.62
N SER A 181 0.36 -6.22 13.66
CA SER A 181 0.29 -6.93 12.38
C SER A 181 -0.15 -6.01 11.26
N TYR A 182 0.33 -6.30 10.06
CA TYR A 182 0.03 -5.53 8.85
C TYR A 182 -0.40 -6.46 7.73
N PHE A 183 -1.37 -5.98 6.94
CA PHE A 183 -1.67 -6.54 5.63
C PHE A 183 -0.87 -5.78 4.58
N VAL A 184 -0.01 -6.48 3.83
CA VAL A 184 0.64 -5.91 2.65
C VAL A 184 0.02 -6.53 1.42
N GLN A 185 -0.45 -5.71 0.49
CA GLN A 185 -1.15 -6.16 -0.72
C GLN A 185 -0.41 -5.68 -1.97
N LEU A 186 -0.25 -6.58 -2.94
CA LEU A 186 0.38 -6.30 -4.22
C LEU A 186 -0.09 -7.26 -5.32
N ASP A 187 0.08 -6.88 -6.59
CA ASP A 187 -0.22 -7.76 -7.73
C ASP A 187 0.79 -8.91 -7.79
N ASN A 188 0.29 -10.13 -7.57
CA ASN A 188 1.07 -11.37 -7.55
C ASN A 188 1.80 -11.65 -8.88
N ARG A 189 1.27 -11.12 -10.00
CA ARG A 189 1.86 -11.33 -11.33
C ARG A 189 3.07 -10.44 -11.56
N LEU A 190 3.15 -9.31 -10.85
CA LEU A 190 4.20 -8.32 -11.02
C LEU A 190 5.30 -8.49 -9.96
N ALA A 191 4.93 -8.73 -8.71
CA ALA A 191 5.87 -8.76 -7.62
C ALA A 191 5.59 -9.80 -6.53
N GLY A 192 6.62 -10.06 -5.73
CA GLY A 192 6.56 -10.81 -4.48
C GLY A 192 7.21 -10.04 -3.33
N LEU A 193 6.73 -10.26 -2.12
CA LEU A 193 7.27 -9.64 -0.91
C LEU A 193 8.51 -10.42 -0.41
N PHE A 194 9.58 -9.69 -0.07
CA PHE A 194 10.81 -10.24 0.51
C PHE A 194 11.14 -9.53 1.82
N PRO A 195 11.56 -10.26 2.87
CA PRO A 195 11.97 -9.62 4.11
C PRO A 195 13.38 -9.04 4.02
N LEU A 196 13.78 -8.20 4.99
CA LEU A 196 15.13 -7.63 5.06
C LEU A 196 16.17 -8.63 5.59
N GLY A 197 15.78 -9.44 6.58
CA GLY A 197 16.67 -10.37 7.28
C GLY A 197 16.79 -11.71 6.58
N ALA A 198 17.71 -11.82 5.61
CA ALA A 198 18.63 -12.96 5.47
C ALA A 198 19.34 -12.94 4.11
N LYS A 199 20.67 -13.09 4.14
CA LYS A 199 21.46 -13.58 3.00
C LYS A 199 20.96 -15.00 2.66
N GLY A 200 19.95 -15.09 1.79
CA GLY A 200 19.29 -16.35 1.43
C GLY A 200 17.81 -16.45 1.82
N GLY A 201 17.16 -15.35 2.24
CA GLY A 201 15.76 -15.35 2.64
C GLY A 201 14.82 -15.82 1.54
N SER A 202 13.93 -16.75 1.87
CA SER A 202 12.78 -17.12 1.05
C SER A 202 11.78 -15.96 1.00
N ALA A 203 11.05 -15.83 -0.11
CA ALA A 203 9.94 -14.89 -0.21
C ALA A 203 8.95 -15.10 0.93
N VAL A 204 8.32 -14.02 1.42
CA VAL A 204 7.26 -14.15 2.42
C VAL A 204 6.11 -14.94 1.79
N PRO A 205 5.58 -15.97 2.46
CA PRO A 205 4.51 -16.78 1.90
C PRO A 205 3.25 -15.93 1.70
N ILE A 206 2.59 -16.13 0.57
CA ILE A 206 1.31 -15.48 0.27
C ILE A 206 0.23 -16.10 1.16
N SER A 207 -0.52 -15.27 1.87
CA SER A 207 -1.60 -15.74 2.75
C SER A 207 -2.88 -16.04 1.95
N SER A 208 -3.24 -15.13 1.05
CA SER A 208 -4.38 -15.29 0.15
C SER A 208 -4.18 -14.52 -1.15
N ILE A 209 -4.73 -15.04 -2.24
CA ILE A 209 -4.80 -14.35 -3.53
C ILE A 209 -6.28 -14.11 -3.82
N ASP A 210 -6.64 -12.87 -4.12
CA ASP A 210 -8.00 -12.51 -4.52
C ASP A 210 -8.25 -12.83 -6.01
N ASP A 211 -9.50 -12.71 -6.47
CA ASP A 211 -9.89 -13.02 -7.84
C ASP A 211 -9.21 -12.13 -8.90
N ASP A 212 -8.87 -10.89 -8.52
CA ASP A 212 -8.11 -9.92 -9.32
C ASP A 212 -6.57 -10.12 -9.29
N GLN A 213 -6.09 -11.22 -8.72
CA GLN A 213 -4.67 -11.56 -8.55
C GLN A 213 -3.90 -10.64 -7.59
N ILE A 214 -4.58 -9.88 -6.75
CA ILE A 214 -3.94 -9.19 -5.63
C ILE A 214 -3.62 -10.20 -4.53
N ALA A 215 -2.33 -10.40 -4.27
CA ALA A 215 -1.83 -11.19 -3.16
C ALA A 215 -1.82 -10.36 -1.88
N THR A 216 -2.37 -10.93 -0.81
CA THR A 216 -2.30 -10.38 0.54
C THR A 216 -1.27 -11.19 1.36
N TYR A 217 -0.35 -10.48 1.97
CA TYR A 217 0.67 -10.98 2.88
C TYR A 217 0.34 -10.48 4.28
N ILE A 218 0.21 -11.40 5.23
CA ILE A 218 0.03 -11.07 6.64
C ILE A 218 1.39 -11.11 7.30
N VAL A 219 1.80 -9.99 7.87
CA VAL A 219 3.05 -9.86 8.64
C VAL A 219 2.67 -9.57 10.08
N SER A 220 3.11 -10.39 11.02
CA SER A 220 2.86 -10.25 12.46
C SER A 220 4.18 -10.10 13.20
N SER A 221 4.24 -9.22 14.21
CA SER A 221 5.44 -9.02 15.03
C SER A 221 5.82 -10.28 15.80
N ASN A 222 4.82 -11.10 16.17
CA ASN A 222 4.99 -12.33 16.93
C ASN A 222 5.68 -13.46 16.13
N ASP A 223 5.56 -13.46 14.79
CA ASP A 223 6.14 -14.50 13.92
C ASP A 223 7.33 -13.97 13.11
N ASP A 224 7.75 -12.73 13.34
CA ASP A 224 8.74 -12.06 12.50
C ASP A 224 10.17 -12.48 12.85
N THR A 225 10.57 -13.63 12.31
CA THR A 225 11.97 -14.08 12.38
C THR A 225 12.89 -13.30 11.43
N ASN A 226 12.32 -12.46 10.54
CA ASN A 226 13.03 -11.86 9.42
C ASN A 226 13.16 -10.32 9.51
N GLY A 227 12.75 -9.70 10.62
CA GLY A 227 12.89 -8.27 10.89
C GLY A 227 12.08 -7.38 9.93
N THR A 228 10.91 -7.86 9.51
CA THR A 228 9.92 -7.13 8.70
C THR A 228 9.16 -6.09 9.51
N ILE A 229 9.00 -6.30 10.82
CA ILE A 229 8.41 -5.36 11.78
C ILE A 229 9.45 -5.03 12.83
N VAL A 230 9.73 -3.74 13.02
CA VAL A 230 10.60 -3.24 14.07
C VAL A 230 9.72 -2.57 15.12
N SER A 231 9.74 -3.11 16.34
CA SER A 231 9.11 -2.50 17.51
C SER A 231 9.93 -1.33 18.01
N ASP A 232 9.27 -0.27 18.50
CA ASP A 232 9.90 0.92 19.07
C ASP A 232 10.92 1.56 18.13
N ALA A 233 10.45 2.01 16.97
CA ALA A 233 11.30 2.63 15.97
C ALA A 233 11.83 4.00 16.45
N VAL A 234 12.96 4.01 17.16
CA VAL A 234 13.61 5.26 17.59
C VAL A 234 14.56 5.75 16.50
N GLY A 235 14.32 6.94 15.95
CA GLY A 235 15.21 7.63 15.01
C GLY A 235 14.85 7.54 13.52
N GLU A 236 15.27 8.58 12.78
CA GLU A 236 15.06 8.82 11.34
C GLU A 236 13.61 8.62 10.85
N SER A 237 12.59 9.04 11.62
CA SER A 237 11.19 9.01 11.15
C SER A 237 10.77 10.32 10.48
N VAL A 238 9.73 10.26 9.65
CA VAL A 238 9.04 11.43 9.09
C VAL A 238 7.93 11.90 10.04
N ILE A 239 7.46 11.03 10.94
CA ILE A 239 6.42 11.32 11.93
C ILE A 239 7.01 12.20 13.03
N ARG A 240 6.30 13.28 13.37
CA ARG A 240 6.78 14.31 14.31
C ARG A 240 6.43 14.05 15.78
N GLY A 241 5.49 13.16 16.05
CA GLY A 241 5.08 12.78 17.40
C GLY A 241 5.47 11.34 17.75
N PRO A 242 4.83 10.75 18.77
CA PRO A 242 5.16 9.43 19.28
C PRO A 242 5.14 8.33 18.21
N LEU A 243 6.20 7.53 18.20
CA LEU A 243 6.42 6.46 17.22
C LEU A 243 5.91 5.12 17.76
N GLY A 244 5.27 4.34 16.89
CA GLY A 244 4.83 2.98 17.15
C GLY A 244 5.76 1.97 16.47
N THR A 245 5.17 1.06 15.72
CA THR A 245 5.88 0.02 14.98
C THR A 245 6.24 0.50 13.57
N ARG A 246 7.33 -0.06 13.02
CA ARG A 246 7.83 0.20 11.67
C ARG A 246 7.74 -1.06 10.84
N VAL A 247 7.21 -0.95 9.63
CA VAL A 247 7.18 -2.02 8.64
C VAL A 247 8.24 -1.78 7.61
N GLN A 248 9.06 -2.79 7.34
CA GLN A 248 10.11 -2.73 6.34
C GLN A 248 10.15 -4.02 5.52
N PHE A 249 10.17 -3.88 4.19
CA PHE A 249 10.25 -5.01 3.29
C PHE A 249 10.90 -4.63 1.97
N LYS A 250 11.32 -5.65 1.23
CA LYS A 250 11.83 -5.55 -0.14
C LYS A 250 10.82 -6.12 -1.11
N ILE A 251 10.91 -5.66 -2.35
CA ILE A 251 10.03 -6.09 -3.43
C ILE A 251 10.88 -6.84 -4.46
N ALA A 252 10.51 -8.08 -4.76
CA ALA A 252 11.07 -8.84 -5.86
C ALA A 252 10.17 -8.74 -7.09
N SER A 253 10.77 -8.67 -8.27
CA SER A 253 10.03 -8.81 -9.53
C SER A 253 9.64 -10.28 -9.76
N SER A 254 8.52 -10.51 -10.42
CA SER A 254 8.11 -11.86 -10.83
C SER A 254 9.01 -12.42 -11.94
N LEU A 255 9.03 -13.75 -12.09
CA LEU A 255 9.82 -14.41 -13.16
C LEU A 255 9.43 -13.93 -14.56
N ASN A 256 8.15 -13.59 -14.77
CA ASN A 256 7.65 -13.08 -16.04
C ASN A 256 8.25 -11.71 -16.37
N LEU A 257 8.36 -10.81 -15.39
CA LEU A 257 9.02 -9.51 -15.59
C LEU A 257 10.54 -9.65 -15.79
N LYS A 258 11.17 -10.62 -15.13
CA LYS A 258 12.61 -10.91 -15.32
C LYS A 258 12.92 -11.39 -16.74
N THR A 259 12.16 -12.35 -17.22
CA THR A 259 12.51 -13.10 -18.45
C THR A 259 11.93 -12.50 -19.72
N SER A 260 10.71 -11.94 -19.67
CA SER A 260 9.99 -11.48 -20.87
C SER A 260 9.78 -9.96 -20.87
N THR A 261 9.64 -9.36 -22.06
CA THR A 261 9.18 -7.97 -22.22
C THR A 261 7.68 -7.90 -22.52
N PHE A 262 7.02 -9.05 -22.71
CA PHE A 262 5.62 -9.12 -23.16
C PHE A 262 4.67 -8.28 -22.29
N LEU A 263 4.78 -8.37 -20.97
CA LEU A 263 3.95 -7.58 -20.05
C LEU A 263 4.24 -6.08 -20.13
N PHE A 264 5.50 -5.70 -20.39
CA PHE A 264 5.87 -4.30 -20.59
C PHE A 264 5.35 -3.75 -21.93
N ASP A 265 5.22 -4.60 -22.94
CA ASP A 265 4.65 -4.22 -24.24
C ASP A 265 3.12 -4.12 -24.20
N GLN A 266 2.46 -4.95 -23.39
CA GLN A 266 1.00 -4.99 -23.29
C GLN A 266 0.43 -3.98 -22.29
N LEU A 267 1.08 -3.81 -21.13
CA LEU A 267 0.57 -3.02 -19.99
C LEU A 267 1.45 -1.80 -19.69
N GLY A 268 2.67 -1.77 -20.21
CA GLY A 268 3.65 -0.74 -19.89
C GLY A 268 3.69 0.39 -20.90
N SER A 269 4.55 1.36 -20.62
CA SER A 269 4.90 2.44 -21.52
C SER A 269 6.42 2.65 -21.55
N SER A 270 6.91 3.35 -22.56
CA SER A 270 8.33 3.72 -22.66
C SER A 270 8.65 4.90 -21.73
N GLY A 271 9.77 4.83 -21.03
CA GLY A 271 10.21 5.84 -20.07
C GLY A 271 10.33 7.24 -20.66
N THR A 272 9.75 8.23 -19.98
CA THR A 272 9.83 9.66 -20.38
C THR A 272 10.84 10.45 -19.55
N VAL A 273 11.28 9.92 -18.41
CA VAL A 273 12.22 10.56 -17.48
C VAL A 273 13.51 9.77 -17.44
N ALA A 274 14.66 10.43 -17.43
CA ALA A 274 15.93 9.72 -17.29
C ALA A 274 16.07 9.19 -15.85
N ILE A 275 16.34 7.89 -15.69
CA ILE A 275 16.63 7.29 -14.38
C ILE A 275 18.13 7.36 -14.18
N GLN A 276 18.56 8.02 -13.11
CA GLN A 276 19.97 8.17 -12.77
C GLN A 276 20.29 7.34 -11.53
N SER A 277 21.38 6.58 -11.61
CA SER A 277 21.96 5.89 -10.46
C SER A 277 23.47 6.09 -10.49
N GLY A 278 23.98 6.88 -9.54
CA GLY A 278 25.37 7.33 -9.54
C GLY A 278 25.74 8.06 -10.83
N GLY A 279 26.89 7.70 -11.43
CA GLY A 279 27.36 8.29 -12.70
C GLY A 279 26.70 7.74 -13.97
N THR A 280 25.74 6.81 -13.84
CA THR A 280 25.10 6.15 -15.00
C THR A 280 23.63 6.56 -15.12
N SER A 281 23.22 6.92 -16.33
CA SER A 281 21.85 7.33 -16.64
C SER A 281 21.23 6.43 -17.69
N LEU A 282 20.00 5.97 -17.44
CA LEU A 282 19.15 5.33 -18.43
C LEU A 282 18.26 6.43 -19.04
N GLY A 283 18.52 6.78 -20.30
CA GLY A 283 17.83 7.88 -20.99
C GLY A 283 16.34 7.62 -21.22
N ALA A 284 15.58 8.69 -21.44
CA ALA A 284 14.19 8.62 -21.87
C ALA A 284 14.09 7.79 -23.17
N GLY A 285 13.18 6.81 -23.21
CA GLY A 285 12.97 5.88 -24.32
C GLY A 285 13.87 4.64 -24.31
N ALA A 286 14.91 4.56 -23.45
CA ALA A 286 15.80 3.41 -23.37
C ALA A 286 15.26 2.27 -22.49
N TYR A 287 14.09 2.46 -21.89
CA TYR A 287 13.46 1.51 -20.97
C TYR A 287 11.95 1.52 -21.08
N LYS A 288 11.34 0.41 -20.67
CA LYS A 288 9.90 0.26 -20.47
C LYS A 288 9.61 0.20 -18.98
N PHE A 289 8.44 0.70 -18.59
CA PHE A 289 8.00 0.65 -17.21
C PHE A 289 6.55 0.19 -17.07
N ILE A 290 6.25 -0.38 -15.91
CA ILE A 290 4.89 -0.71 -15.46
C ILE A 290 4.72 -0.04 -14.09
N ASP A 291 3.67 0.76 -13.95
CA ASP A 291 3.32 1.37 -12.68
C ASP A 291 2.37 0.45 -11.90
N SER A 292 2.62 0.34 -10.61
CA SER A 292 1.84 -0.47 -9.67
C SER A 292 1.85 0.21 -8.30
N THR A 293 1.10 -0.33 -7.35
CA THR A 293 1.09 0.18 -5.97
C THR A 293 1.25 -0.99 -5.01
N VAL A 294 1.87 -0.71 -3.87
CA VAL A 294 1.81 -1.59 -2.70
C VAL A 294 0.95 -0.90 -1.67
N ARG A 295 -0.09 -1.60 -1.20
CA ARG A 295 -0.93 -1.15 -0.10
C ARG A 295 -0.47 -1.79 1.19
N ILE A 296 -0.25 -0.96 2.20
CA ILE A 296 0.02 -1.39 3.59
C ILE A 296 -1.21 -1.01 4.40
N SER A 297 -1.79 -1.95 5.14
CA SER A 297 -2.91 -1.70 6.06
C SER A 297 -2.53 -2.17 7.45
N GLY A 298 -2.70 -1.30 8.43
CA GLY A 298 -2.74 -1.68 9.83
C GLY A 298 -3.94 -2.58 10.11
N VAL A 299 -3.80 -3.54 11.03
CA VAL A 299 -4.89 -4.45 11.44
C VAL A 299 -5.66 -3.87 12.63
N ALA A 300 -4.99 -3.17 13.54
CA ALA A 300 -5.60 -2.60 14.75
C ALA A 300 -6.28 -1.25 14.45
N THR A 301 -5.57 -0.34 13.79
CA THR A 301 -6.02 1.01 13.43
C THR A 301 -6.71 1.07 12.09
N GLY A 302 -6.64 0.01 11.26
CA GLY A 302 -7.25 -0.06 9.94
C GLY A 302 -6.77 1.01 8.93
N TYR A 303 -5.74 1.79 9.28
CA TYR A 303 -5.18 2.84 8.42
C TYR A 303 -4.50 2.20 7.22
N THR A 304 -4.75 2.75 6.02
CA THR A 304 -4.19 2.27 4.77
C THR A 304 -3.23 3.28 4.14
N LEU A 305 -2.10 2.81 3.63
CA LEU A 305 -1.09 3.58 2.94
C LEU A 305 -0.81 2.93 1.59
N ASP A 306 -1.02 3.68 0.51
CA ASP A 306 -0.68 3.27 -0.85
C ASP A 306 0.65 3.87 -1.28
N ILE A 307 1.64 3.01 -1.52
CA ILE A 307 2.98 3.41 -1.96
C ILE A 307 3.12 3.14 -3.46
N PRO A 308 3.40 4.16 -4.29
CA PRO A 308 3.57 3.97 -5.72
C PRO A 308 4.91 3.29 -6.03
N LEU A 309 4.84 2.28 -6.91
CA LEU A 309 5.96 1.52 -7.42
C LEU A 309 6.03 1.62 -8.94
N ARG A 310 7.25 1.63 -9.46
CA ARG A 310 7.51 1.57 -10.90
C ARG A 310 8.48 0.45 -11.23
N PHE A 311 8.01 -0.60 -11.87
CA PHE A 311 8.88 -1.65 -12.40
C PHE A 311 9.54 -1.17 -13.68
N VAL A 312 10.85 -1.33 -13.81
CA VAL A 312 11.64 -0.84 -14.96
C VAL A 312 12.41 -1.97 -15.61
N LYS A 313 12.32 -2.04 -16.94
CA LYS A 313 13.10 -2.96 -17.78
C LYS A 313 13.76 -2.20 -18.92
N LYS A 314 15.05 -2.45 -19.14
CA LYS A 314 15.83 -1.87 -20.25
C LYS A 314 15.42 -2.58 -21.54
N ASN A 315 15.34 -1.81 -22.62
CA ASN A 315 15.09 -2.33 -23.97
C ASN A 315 16.23 -3.24 -24.45
#